data_AF-A0A3D6EUT1-F1
#
_entry.id   AF-A0A3D6EUT1-F1
#
_cell.length_a   1.000
_cell.length_b   1.000
_cell.length_c   1.000
_cell.angle_alpha   90.00
_cell.angle_beta   90.00
_cell.angle_gamma   90.00
#
_symmetry.space_group_name_H-M   'P 1'
#
loop_
_entity.id
_entity.type
_entity.pdbx_description
1 polymer ?
#
loop_
_entity_poly.entity_id
_entity_poly.type
_entity_poly.pdbx_seq_one_letter_code
_entity_poly.pdbx_strand_id
1 'polypeptide(L)'
;PGAPVSNEADYPIEVVVGPEFVTGSTRMKSGTAQKLVLNMISTAVMIRLGRVEDNKMVNMQLTNDKLVDRGVRMVMDNTGLTDHEQARQLLTNHGSVKKAVDAWLKK
;
A
#
# COMPACT_ATOMS: atom_id res chain seq x y z
N PRO A 1 10.52 26.53 -8.97
CA PRO A 1 9.26 26.65 -9.74
C PRO A 1 9.56 26.88 -11.21
N GLY A 2 8.74 26.37 -12.12
CA GLY A 2 8.92 26.50 -13.57
C GLY A 2 10.09 25.70 -14.12
N ALA A 3 10.28 24.47 -13.63
CA ALA A 3 11.35 23.60 -14.15
C ALA A 3 11.06 23.19 -15.60
N PRO A 4 12.08 22.98 -16.46
CA PRO A 4 11.85 22.57 -17.86
C PRO A 4 10.98 21.32 -18.00
N VAL A 5 11.17 20.33 -17.11
CA VAL A 5 10.36 19.10 -17.09
C VAL A 5 8.88 19.36 -16.77
N SER A 6 8.57 20.42 -16.03
CA SER A 6 7.18 20.77 -15.70
C SER A 6 6.40 21.25 -16.92
N ASN A 7 7.08 21.84 -17.91
CA ASN A 7 6.45 22.33 -19.13
C ASN A 7 6.09 21.19 -20.10
N GLU A 8 6.77 20.04 -19.97
CA GLU A 8 6.54 18.85 -20.80
C GLU A 8 5.50 17.88 -20.17
N ALA A 9 5.04 18.15 -18.94
CA ALA A 9 4.13 17.27 -18.21
C ALA A 9 2.70 17.80 -18.25
N ASP A 10 1.72 16.91 -18.50
CA ASP A 10 0.29 17.26 -18.41
C ASP A 10 -0.14 17.69 -17.00
N TYR A 11 0.47 17.08 -15.98
CA TYR A 11 0.18 17.32 -14.57
C TYR A 11 1.49 17.55 -13.79
N PRO A 12 2.07 18.75 -13.85
CA PRO A 12 3.31 19.05 -13.15
C PRO A 12 3.13 19.07 -11.63
N ILE A 13 4.07 18.44 -10.90
CA ILE A 13 4.12 18.46 -9.43
C ILE A 13 5.41 19.15 -9.00
N GLU A 14 5.28 20.39 -8.53
CA GLU A 14 6.43 21.20 -8.08
C GLU A 14 6.41 21.39 -6.56
N VAL A 15 7.23 20.62 -5.84
CA VAL A 15 7.36 20.76 -4.37
C VAL A 15 8.53 21.67 -4.03
N VAL A 16 8.22 22.92 -3.66
CA VAL A 16 9.24 23.90 -3.26
C VAL A 16 9.62 23.68 -1.80
N VAL A 17 10.74 23.00 -1.56
CA VAL A 17 11.24 22.69 -0.21
C VAL A 17 12.21 23.74 0.36
N GLY A 18 12.60 24.74 -0.44
CA GLY A 18 13.61 25.75 -0.09
C GLY A 18 15.05 25.21 -0.05
N PRO A 19 16.04 26.05 0.31
CA PRO A 19 17.46 25.67 0.32
C PRO A 19 17.75 24.50 1.25
N GLU A 20 18.58 23.55 0.81
CA GLU A 20 19.00 22.41 1.65
C GLU A 20 19.96 22.85 2.76
N PHE A 21 19.99 22.11 3.87
CA PHE A 21 20.92 22.41 4.98
C PHE A 21 22.38 22.27 4.53
N VAL A 22 22.68 21.20 3.79
CA VAL A 22 23.94 21.08 3.05
C VAL A 22 23.68 21.61 1.65
N THR A 23 24.33 22.70 1.27
CA THR A 23 24.13 23.38 -0.02
C THR A 23 24.19 22.38 -1.19
N GLY A 24 23.11 22.30 -1.96
CA GLY A 24 23.01 21.42 -3.14
C GLY A 24 22.71 19.94 -2.85
N SER A 25 22.66 19.51 -1.59
CA SER A 25 22.41 18.10 -1.23
C SER A 25 20.92 17.74 -1.31
N THR A 26 20.39 17.64 -2.53
CA THR A 26 18.96 17.41 -2.80
C THR A 26 18.44 16.06 -2.30
N ARG A 27 19.31 15.11 -1.95
CA ARG A 27 18.90 13.84 -1.29
C ARG A 27 18.19 14.05 0.06
N MET A 28 18.25 15.25 0.63
CA MET A 28 17.64 15.62 1.91
C MET A 28 16.16 15.97 1.75
N LYS A 29 15.78 17.25 1.76
CA LYS A 29 14.37 17.64 1.70
C LYS A 29 13.74 17.31 0.37
N SER A 30 14.44 17.55 -0.74
CA SER A 30 13.91 17.29 -2.08
C SER A 30 13.65 15.79 -2.31
N GLY A 31 14.60 14.93 -1.91
CA GLY A 31 14.44 13.47 -1.96
C GLY A 31 13.33 12.95 -1.03
N THR A 32 13.18 13.54 0.16
CA THR A 32 12.08 13.23 1.07
C THR A 32 10.73 13.61 0.46
N ALA A 33 10.63 14.80 -0.14
CA ALA A 33 9.42 15.25 -0.83
C ALA A 33 9.04 14.31 -1.98
N GLN A 34 10.00 13.91 -2.80
CA GLN A 34 9.78 12.95 -3.89
C GLN A 34 9.24 11.61 -3.36
N LYS A 35 9.84 11.06 -2.30
CA LYS A 35 9.35 9.82 -1.67
C LYS A 35 7.90 9.96 -1.21
N LEU A 36 7.56 11.06 -0.54
CA LEU A 36 6.20 11.28 -0.05
C LEU A 36 5.21 11.39 -1.21
N VAL A 37 5.53 12.14 -2.27
CA VAL A 37 4.68 12.27 -3.46
C VAL A 37 4.47 10.91 -4.14
N LEU A 38 5.54 10.15 -4.39
CA LEU A 38 5.45 8.83 -5.02
C LEU A 38 4.65 7.83 -4.16
N ASN A 39 4.81 7.88 -2.84
CA ASN A 39 4.01 7.08 -1.91
C ASN A 39 2.54 7.46 -1.98
N MET A 40 2.20 8.76 -2.05
CA MET A 40 0.81 9.22 -2.17
C MET A 40 0.18 8.75 -3.48
N ILE A 41 0.87 8.94 -4.62
CA ILE A 41 0.37 8.53 -5.93
C ILE A 41 0.12 7.03 -5.97
N SER A 42 1.13 6.23 -5.63
CA SER A 42 1.00 4.76 -5.68
C SER A 42 -0.05 4.24 -4.71
N THR A 43 -0.12 4.76 -3.49
CA THR A 43 -1.12 4.34 -2.49
C THR A 43 -2.53 4.73 -2.93
N ALA A 44 -2.75 5.95 -3.42
CA ALA A 44 -4.05 6.42 -3.90
C ALA A 44 -4.55 5.56 -5.07
N VAL A 45 -3.68 5.23 -6.02
CA VAL A 45 -4.00 4.32 -7.13
C VAL A 45 -4.40 2.94 -6.61
N MET A 46 -3.65 2.36 -5.67
CA MET A 46 -3.97 1.03 -5.13
C MET A 46 -5.29 0.99 -4.34
N ILE A 47 -5.64 2.08 -3.63
CA ILE A 47 -6.94 2.23 -2.97
C ILE A 47 -8.05 2.26 -4.04
N ARG A 48 -7.91 3.09 -5.08
CA ARG A 48 -8.90 3.22 -6.16
C ARG A 48 -9.10 1.93 -6.95
N LEU A 49 -8.07 1.07 -7.03
CA LEU A 49 -8.14 -0.26 -7.63
C LEU A 49 -8.73 -1.33 -6.70
N GLY A 50 -9.20 -0.98 -5.50
CA GLY A 50 -9.81 -1.91 -4.55
C GLY A 50 -8.81 -2.90 -3.94
N ARG A 51 -7.52 -2.54 -3.88
CA ARG A 51 -6.47 -3.36 -3.24
C ARG A 51 -6.29 -3.07 -1.74
N VAL A 52 -6.97 -2.03 -1.26
CA VAL A 52 -7.07 -1.64 0.14
C VAL A 52 -8.54 -1.50 0.47
N GLU A 53 -8.96 -2.06 1.60
CA GLU A 53 -10.31 -1.92 2.15
C GLU A 53 -10.17 -1.35 3.56
N ASP A 54 -10.92 -0.28 3.84
CA ASP A 54 -10.67 0.63 4.97
C ASP A 54 -9.20 1.08 5.02
N ASN A 55 -8.43 0.50 5.94
CA ASN A 55 -7.00 0.72 6.12
C ASN A 55 -6.19 -0.59 6.01
N LYS A 56 -6.79 -1.67 5.51
CA LYS A 56 -6.19 -3.01 5.40
C LYS A 56 -5.79 -3.32 3.96
N MET A 57 -4.55 -3.79 3.77
CA MET A 57 -4.04 -4.22 2.47
C MET A 57 -4.49 -5.65 2.14
N VAL A 58 -5.71 -5.78 1.62
CA VAL A 58 -6.38 -7.09 1.40
C VAL A 58 -5.80 -7.92 0.25
N ASN A 59 -4.97 -7.30 -0.60
CA ASN A 59 -4.28 -7.93 -1.74
C ASN A 59 -2.74 -7.96 -1.57
N MET A 60 -2.26 -8.12 -0.33
CA MET A 60 -0.82 -8.25 -0.09
C MET A 60 -0.26 -9.58 -0.61
N GLN A 61 0.98 -9.57 -1.06
CA GLN A 61 1.70 -10.79 -1.44
C GLN A 61 2.21 -11.52 -0.19
N LEU A 62 1.91 -12.80 -0.08
CA LEU A 62 2.24 -13.64 1.08
C LEU A 62 3.64 -14.26 0.94
N THR A 63 4.69 -13.43 0.93
CA THR A 63 6.06 -13.87 0.58
C THR A 63 6.92 -14.31 1.76
N ASN A 64 6.44 -14.14 2.99
CA ASN A 64 7.14 -14.54 4.21
C ASN A 64 6.14 -14.75 5.35
N ASP A 65 6.58 -15.45 6.40
CA ASP A 65 5.73 -15.84 7.53
C ASP A 65 5.06 -14.66 8.23
N LYS A 66 5.73 -13.50 8.31
CA LYS A 66 5.13 -12.28 8.88
C LYS A 66 3.94 -11.78 8.06
N LEU A 67 4.04 -11.82 6.72
CA LEU A 67 2.94 -11.42 5.84
C LEU A 67 1.82 -12.46 5.82
N VAL A 68 2.17 -13.75 5.90
CA VAL A 68 1.20 -14.83 6.07
C VAL A 68 0.41 -14.62 7.36
N ASP A 69 1.07 -14.51 8.51
CA ASP A 69 0.42 -14.33 9.82
C ASP A 69 -0.41 -13.04 9.89
N ARG A 70 0.08 -11.93 9.32
CA ARG A 70 -0.72 -10.72 9.16
C ARG A 70 -2.00 -10.97 8.36
N GLY A 71 -1.89 -11.72 7.26
CA GLY A 71 -3.04 -12.09 6.45
C GLY A 71 -4.04 -12.96 7.22
N VAL A 72 -3.56 -13.92 8.02
CA VAL A 72 -4.43 -14.79 8.84
C VAL A 72 -5.25 -13.95 9.83
N ARG A 73 -4.60 -13.04 10.54
CA ARG A 73 -5.29 -12.12 11.47
C ARG A 73 -6.35 -11.27 10.76
N MET A 74 -6.03 -10.73 9.57
CA MET A 74 -7.00 -9.97 8.79
C MET A 74 -8.21 -10.80 8.36
N VAL A 75 -8.00 -12.07 8.02
CA VAL A 75 -9.10 -13.00 7.71
C VAL A 75 -9.96 -13.22 8.95
N MET A 76 -9.34 -13.58 10.09
CA MET A 76 -10.06 -13.79 11.36
C MET A 76 -10.88 -12.57 11.78
N ASP A 77 -10.29 -11.36 11.72
CA ASP A 77 -10.96 -10.11 12.07
C ASP A 77 -12.20 -9.86 11.19
N ASN A 78 -12.14 -10.24 9.90
CA ASN A 78 -13.20 -9.97 8.94
C ASN A 78 -14.28 -11.08 8.92
N THR A 79 -13.95 -12.32 9.33
CA THR A 79 -14.87 -13.46 9.29
C THR A 79 -15.41 -13.88 10.67
N GLY A 80 -14.81 -13.40 11.76
CA GLY A 80 -15.12 -13.82 13.12
C GLY A 80 -14.57 -15.20 13.50
N LEU A 81 -13.72 -15.80 12.67
CA LEU A 81 -13.08 -17.08 12.96
C LEU A 81 -12.16 -16.96 14.18
N THR A 82 -12.29 -17.89 15.13
CA THR A 82 -11.43 -17.99 16.32
C THR A 82 -10.30 -19.00 16.14
N ASP A 83 -10.44 -19.96 15.21
CA ASP A 83 -9.40 -20.93 14.87
C ASP A 83 -8.41 -20.33 13.87
N HIS A 84 -7.17 -20.14 14.34
CA HIS A 84 -6.08 -19.59 13.53
C HIS A 84 -5.67 -20.51 12.39
N GLU A 85 -5.67 -21.84 12.60
CA GLU A 85 -5.25 -22.78 11.57
C GLU A 85 -6.29 -22.88 10.46
N GLN A 86 -7.59 -22.82 10.82
CA GLN A 86 -8.67 -22.74 9.84
C GLN A 86 -8.56 -21.47 8.98
N ALA A 87 -8.31 -20.31 9.60
CA ALA A 87 -8.13 -19.05 8.88
C ALA A 87 -6.86 -19.07 8.00
N ARG A 88 -5.80 -19.72 8.45
CA ARG A 88 -4.56 -19.92 7.69
C ARG A 88 -4.80 -20.77 6.45
N GLN A 89 -5.52 -21.87 6.58
CA GLN A 89 -5.88 -22.72 5.45
C GLN A 89 -6.76 -21.96 4.44
N LEU A 90 -7.76 -21.23 4.92
CA LEU A 90 -8.61 -20.39 4.07
C LEU A 90 -7.79 -19.36 3.28
N LEU A 91 -6.87 -18.65 3.96
CA LEU A 91 -5.98 -17.70 3.31
C LEU A 91 -5.10 -18.36 2.24
N THR A 92 -4.51 -19.51 2.56
CA THR A 92 -3.56 -20.22 1.69
C THR A 92 -4.27 -20.77 0.45
N ASN A 93 -5.48 -21.30 0.61
CA ASN A 93 -6.29 -21.84 -0.49
C ASN A 93 -6.74 -20.76 -1.48
N HIS A 94 -6.98 -19.53 -1.01
CA HIS A 94 -7.47 -18.42 -1.85
C HIS A 94 -6.40 -17.40 -2.26
N GLY A 95 -5.20 -17.46 -1.66
CA GLY A 95 -4.00 -16.69 -2.02
C GLY A 95 -4.02 -15.20 -1.67
N SER A 96 -5.14 -14.65 -1.18
CA SER A 96 -5.26 -13.26 -0.73
C SER A 96 -6.36 -13.13 0.32
N VAL A 97 -6.25 -12.13 1.19
CA VAL A 97 -7.23 -11.87 2.25
C VAL A 97 -8.61 -11.61 1.64
N LYS A 98 -8.69 -10.79 0.58
CA LYS A 98 -9.95 -10.47 -0.08
C LYS A 98 -10.68 -11.73 -0.57
N LYS A 99 -10.00 -12.56 -1.37
CA LYS A 99 -10.59 -13.79 -1.90
C LYS A 99 -10.99 -14.77 -0.80
N ALA A 100 -10.20 -14.87 0.27
CA ALA A 100 -10.49 -15.72 1.42
C ALA A 100 -11.78 -15.28 2.14
N VAL A 101 -11.89 -13.98 2.44
CA VAL A 101 -13.07 -13.39 3.11
C VAL A 101 -14.31 -13.50 2.21
N ASP A 102 -14.19 -13.15 0.93
CA ASP A 102 -15.29 -13.27 -0.04
C ASP A 102 -15.81 -14.71 -0.17
N ALA A 103 -14.90 -15.70 -0.16
CA ALA A 103 -15.28 -17.12 -0.22
C ALA A 103 -15.96 -17.62 1.05
N TRP A 104 -15.60 -17.06 2.22
CA TRP A 104 -16.23 -17.39 3.50
C TRP A 104 -17.63 -16.78 3.61
N LEU A 105 -17.78 -15.50 3.30
CA LEU A 105 -19.05 -14.77 3.46
C LEU A 105 -20.11 -15.13 2.40
N LYS A 106 -19.71 -15.75 1.28
CA LYS A 106 -20.63 -16.24 0.24
C LYS A 106 -21.17 -17.66 0.51
N LYS A 107 -20.63 -18.37 1.51
CA LYS A 107 -21.23 -19.60 2.02
C LYS A 107 -22.40 -19.28 2.94
#